data_AF-A0A6I3XLS2-F1
#
_entry.id   AF-A0A6I3XLS2-F1
#
_cell.length_a   1.000
_cell.length_b   1.000
_cell.length_c   1.000
_cell.angle_alpha   90.00
_cell.angle_beta   90.00
_cell.angle_gamma   90.00
#
_symmetry.space_group_name_H-M   'P 1'
#
loop_
_entity.id
_entity.type
_entity.pdbx_description
1 polymer ?
#
loop_
_entity_poly.entity_id
_entity_poly.type
_entity_poly.pdbx_seq_one_letter_code
_entity_poly.pdbx_strand_id
1 'polypeptide(L)'
;MADIDMIPRSWRDAIRVRRAIRRTAIALAVVAIATAAGNAALRWRGAEFDRKAAALKAAATRALSDQARDATLLEAHERRMRQDALLRTLRRQGELAAFAQAIDTALPPDAWLTGIVLRRDLQEPDAAAGSGDKPPTPGQEPARNDAPPGSIVELSGEALNYEAVTAFLAQLGRAPGVATVQLRSSGAGTGAQAIGFHAVVALAWKDRP
;
A
#
# COMPACT_ATOMS: atom_id res chain seq x y z
N MET A 1 86.85 74.66 -20.09
CA MET A 1 87.57 73.70 -19.22
C MET A 1 86.63 72.54 -18.98
N ALA A 2 86.99 71.34 -19.44
CA ALA A 2 86.18 70.15 -19.22
C ALA A 2 86.34 69.71 -17.77
N ASP A 3 85.22 69.57 -17.07
CA ASP A 3 85.17 69.09 -15.69
C ASP A 3 85.62 67.62 -15.68
N ILE A 4 86.77 67.33 -15.07
CA ILE A 4 87.35 65.99 -15.03
C ILE A 4 86.60 65.22 -13.96
N ASP A 5 85.64 64.43 -14.41
CA ASP A 5 84.81 63.58 -13.56
C ASP A 5 85.67 62.46 -12.91
N MET A 6 86.04 62.66 -11.65
CA MET A 6 86.96 61.79 -10.90
C MET A 6 86.31 60.49 -10.39
N ILE A 7 85.06 60.19 -10.72
CA ILE A 7 84.40 58.95 -10.27
C ILE A 7 84.81 57.78 -11.18
N PRO A 8 85.48 56.74 -10.66
CA PRO A 8 85.91 55.59 -11.47
C PRO A 8 84.73 54.89 -12.14
N ARG A 9 84.84 54.58 -13.44
CA ARG A 9 83.79 53.89 -14.21
C ARG A 9 83.37 52.56 -13.58
N SER A 10 84.33 51.81 -13.03
CA SER A 10 84.09 50.54 -12.32
C SER A 10 83.13 50.67 -11.13
N TRP A 11 83.12 51.81 -10.45
CA TRP A 11 82.23 52.05 -9.32
C TRP A 11 80.78 52.28 -9.79
N ARG A 12 80.59 52.99 -10.91
CA ARG A 12 79.26 53.18 -11.50
C ARG A 12 78.67 51.88 -12.03
N ASP A 13 79.50 51.03 -12.64
CA ASP A 13 79.09 49.73 -13.16
C ASP A 13 78.70 48.77 -12.03
N ALA A 14 79.45 48.76 -10.93
CA ALA A 14 79.09 47.97 -9.74
C ALA A 14 77.71 48.36 -9.17
N ILE A 15 77.38 49.66 -9.14
CA ILE A 15 76.06 50.13 -8.69
C ILE A 15 74.95 49.76 -9.67
N ARG A 16 75.19 49.88 -10.98
CA ARG A 16 74.22 49.48 -12.02
C ARG A 16 73.94 47.98 -11.96
N VAL A 17 74.97 47.16 -11.83
CA VAL A 17 74.86 45.70 -11.70
C VAL A 17 74.09 45.33 -10.43
N ARG A 18 74.41 45.92 -9.27
CA ARG A 18 73.65 45.66 -8.02
C ARG A 18 72.17 46.03 -8.16
N ARG A 19 71.85 47.14 -8.82
CA ARG A 19 70.45 47.55 -9.07
C ARG A 19 69.75 46.60 -10.04
N ALA A 20 70.43 46.15 -11.10
CA ALA A 20 69.88 45.18 -12.05
C ALA A 20 69.58 43.85 -11.37
N ILE A 21 70.53 43.31 -10.59
CA ILE A 21 70.37 42.06 -9.83
C ILE A 21 69.22 42.17 -8.82
N ARG A 22 69.11 43.29 -8.09
CA ARG A 22 67.98 43.48 -7.15
C ARG A 22 66.64 43.49 -7.88
N ARG A 23 66.55 44.16 -9.03
CA ARG A 23 65.31 44.22 -9.82
C ARG A 23 64.94 42.85 -10.39
N THR A 24 65.89 42.10 -10.92
CA THR A 24 65.62 40.74 -11.44
C THR A 24 65.27 39.76 -10.33
N ALA A 25 65.93 39.85 -9.17
CA ALA A 25 65.59 39.05 -7.99
C ALA A 25 64.16 39.35 -7.48
N ILE A 26 63.77 40.63 -7.44
CA ILE A 26 62.40 41.03 -7.09
C ILE A 26 61.39 40.47 -8.11
N ALA A 27 61.68 40.59 -9.41
CA ALA A 27 60.80 40.06 -10.45
C ALA A 27 60.61 38.54 -10.32
N LEU A 28 61.69 37.80 -10.08
CA LEU A 28 61.63 36.36 -9.83
C LEU A 28 60.86 36.01 -8.56
N ALA A 29 61.05 36.76 -7.48
CA ALA A 29 60.30 36.56 -6.24
C ALA A 29 58.80 36.77 -6.45
N VAL A 30 58.39 37.79 -7.20
CA VAL A 30 56.98 38.03 -7.53
C VAL A 30 56.39 36.87 -8.34
N VAL A 31 57.11 36.36 -9.33
CA VAL A 31 56.67 35.20 -10.13
C VAL A 31 56.54 33.94 -9.26
N ALA A 32 57.51 33.71 -8.36
CA ALA A 32 57.46 32.56 -7.44
C ALA A 32 56.27 32.66 -6.48
N ILE A 33 55.97 33.84 -5.95
CA ILE A 33 54.81 34.07 -5.08
C ILE A 33 53.51 33.88 -5.85
N ALA A 34 53.41 34.42 -7.08
CA ALA A 34 52.22 34.29 -7.90
C ALA A 34 51.91 32.82 -8.25
N THR A 35 52.94 32.03 -8.59
CA THR A 35 52.78 30.60 -8.87
C THR A 35 52.43 29.80 -7.62
N ALA A 36 53.04 30.11 -6.46
CA ALA A 36 52.69 29.48 -5.19
C ALA A 36 51.24 29.78 -4.77
N ALA A 37 50.81 31.04 -4.89
CA ALA A 37 49.45 31.46 -4.58
C ALA A 37 48.43 30.79 -5.51
N GLY A 38 48.73 30.71 -6.81
CA GLY A 38 47.89 30.00 -7.78
C GLY A 38 47.74 28.51 -7.43
N ASN A 39 48.83 27.83 -7.10
CA ASN A 39 48.79 26.43 -6.68
C ASN A 39 48.01 26.22 -5.37
N ALA A 40 48.20 27.10 -4.38
CA ALA A 40 47.46 27.03 -3.13
C ALA A 40 45.96 27.23 -3.34
N ALA A 41 45.58 28.20 -4.17
CA ALA A 41 44.18 28.45 -4.53
C ALA A 41 43.56 27.24 -5.25
N LEU A 42 44.29 26.61 -6.19
CA LEU A 42 43.82 25.43 -6.91
C LEU A 42 43.58 24.25 -5.97
N ARG A 43 44.51 23.99 -5.04
CA ARG A 43 44.38 22.90 -4.06
C ARG A 43 43.21 23.14 -3.11
N TRP A 44 42.98 24.38 -2.71
CA TRP A 44 41.85 24.72 -1.85
C TRP A 44 40.51 24.52 -2.55
N ARG A 45 40.40 24.92 -3.82
CA ARG A 45 39.22 24.66 -4.65
C ARG A 45 39.00 23.17 -4.89
N GLY A 46 40.07 22.42 -5.17
CA GLY A 46 40.01 20.96 -5.29
C GLY A 46 39.43 20.29 -4.05
N ALA A 47 39.93 20.67 -2.87
CA ALA A 47 39.41 20.14 -1.61
C ALA A 47 37.93 20.50 -1.37
N GLU A 48 37.46 21.66 -1.85
CA GLU A 48 36.04 22.03 -1.79
C GLU A 48 35.18 21.11 -2.68
N PHE A 49 35.63 20.82 -3.91
CA PHE A 49 34.94 19.91 -4.82
C PHE A 49 34.94 18.47 -4.32
N ASP A 50 36.05 18.00 -3.74
CA ASP A 50 36.13 16.65 -3.17
C ASP A 50 35.14 16.47 -2.01
N ARG A 51 34.95 17.49 -1.16
CA ARG A 51 33.94 17.47 -0.10
C ARG A 51 32.52 17.40 -0.66
N LYS A 52 32.22 18.17 -1.70
CA LYS A 52 30.91 18.13 -2.37
C LYS A 52 30.67 16.78 -3.03
N ALA A 53 31.68 16.23 -3.72
CA ALA A 53 31.60 14.91 -4.32
C ALA A 53 31.42 13.80 -3.27
N ALA A 54 32.12 13.87 -2.14
CA ALA A 54 31.95 12.94 -1.03
C ALA A 54 30.54 13.04 -0.42
N ALA A 55 30.01 14.25 -0.25
CA ALA A 55 28.65 14.48 0.25
C ALA A 55 27.60 13.91 -0.71
N LEU A 56 27.75 14.13 -2.02
CA LEU A 56 26.84 13.57 -3.04
C LEU A 56 26.92 12.04 -3.10
N LYS A 57 28.13 11.46 -3.02
CA LYS A 57 28.31 10.00 -2.94
C LYS A 57 27.64 9.43 -1.69
N ALA A 58 27.82 10.08 -0.54
CA ALA A 58 27.17 9.66 0.71
C ALA A 58 25.64 9.79 0.66
N ALA A 59 25.12 10.81 -0.02
CA ALA A 59 23.68 10.94 -0.25
C ALA A 59 23.14 9.85 -1.17
N ALA A 60 23.87 9.53 -2.25
CA ALA A 60 23.49 8.47 -3.18
C ALA A 60 23.50 7.08 -2.51
N THR A 61 24.50 6.77 -1.68
CA THR A 61 24.53 5.50 -0.95
C THR A 61 23.41 5.39 0.08
N ARG A 62 23.04 6.49 0.75
CA ARG A 62 21.86 6.53 1.63
C ARG A 62 20.58 6.27 0.85
N ALA A 63 20.37 6.98 -0.26
CA ALA A 63 19.19 6.80 -1.11
C ALA A 63 19.05 5.34 -1.60
N LEU A 64 20.15 4.70 -2.01
CA LEU A 64 20.14 3.29 -2.40
C LEU A 64 19.79 2.36 -1.22
N SER A 65 20.32 2.64 -0.02
CA SER A 65 20.01 1.85 1.17
C SER A 65 18.55 2.00 1.61
N ASP A 66 17.99 3.20 1.47
CA ASP A 66 16.60 3.49 1.81
C ASP A 66 15.66 2.83 0.79
N GLN A 67 15.98 2.90 -0.51
CA GLN A 67 15.25 2.18 -1.55
C GLN A 67 15.22 0.67 -1.32
N ALA A 68 16.34 0.09 -0.88
CA ALA A 68 16.40 -1.34 -0.54
C ALA A 68 15.52 -1.67 0.67
N ARG A 69 15.51 -0.81 1.70
CA ARG A 69 14.63 -0.97 2.88
C ARG A 69 13.16 -0.90 2.48
N ASP A 70 12.78 0.07 1.68
CA ASP A 70 11.39 0.25 1.23
C ASP A 70 10.92 -0.97 0.42
N ALA A 71 11.77 -1.49 -0.47
CA ALA A 71 11.48 -2.72 -1.22
C ALA A 71 11.21 -3.91 -0.28
N THR A 72 11.99 -4.07 0.79
CA THR A 72 11.76 -5.16 1.76
C THR A 72 10.47 -4.98 2.57
N LEU A 73 10.07 -3.74 2.87
CA LEU A 73 8.83 -3.45 3.57
C LEU A 73 7.62 -3.74 2.68
N LEU A 74 7.67 -3.38 1.41
CA LEU A 74 6.64 -3.69 0.42
C LEU A 74 6.47 -5.21 0.25
N GLU A 75 7.57 -5.95 0.10
CA GLU A 75 7.50 -7.41 0.02
C GLU A 75 6.89 -8.05 1.28
N ALA A 76 7.27 -7.58 2.46
CA ALA A 76 6.71 -8.08 3.71
C ALA A 76 5.21 -7.79 3.81
N HIS A 77 4.78 -6.62 3.35
CA HIS A 77 3.37 -6.24 3.31
C HIS A 77 2.58 -7.11 2.33
N GLU A 78 3.09 -7.33 1.12
CA GLU A 78 2.45 -8.22 0.15
C GLU A 78 2.32 -9.66 0.66
N ARG A 79 3.34 -10.19 1.35
CA ARG A 79 3.28 -11.53 1.94
C ARG A 79 2.16 -11.62 2.98
N ARG A 80 1.99 -10.61 3.83
CA ARG A 80 0.89 -10.55 4.80
C ARG A 80 -0.47 -10.49 4.11
N MET A 81 -0.63 -9.62 3.11
CA MET A 81 -1.86 -9.53 2.32
C MET A 81 -2.24 -10.87 1.66
N ARG A 82 -1.25 -11.60 1.13
CA ARG A 82 -1.47 -12.94 0.56
C ARG A 82 -1.86 -13.96 1.62
N GLN A 83 -1.22 -13.95 2.79
CA GLN A 83 -1.58 -14.83 3.91
C GLN A 83 -3.01 -14.56 4.40
N ASP A 84 -3.38 -13.29 4.58
CA ASP A 84 -4.72 -12.90 5.01
C ASP A 84 -5.77 -13.22 3.94
N ALA A 85 -5.43 -13.11 2.66
CA ALA A 85 -6.30 -13.56 1.58
C ALA A 85 -6.52 -15.08 1.63
N LEU A 86 -5.46 -15.87 1.85
CA LEU A 86 -5.54 -17.33 1.98
C LEU A 86 -6.34 -17.75 3.22
N LEU A 87 -6.12 -17.12 4.37
CA LEU A 87 -6.90 -17.38 5.59
C LEU A 87 -8.36 -17.04 5.37
N ARG A 88 -8.66 -15.93 4.69
CA ARG A 88 -10.03 -15.58 4.30
C ARG A 88 -10.64 -16.63 3.37
N THR A 89 -9.91 -17.16 2.38
CA THR A 89 -10.45 -18.21 1.50
C THR A 89 -10.68 -19.53 2.22
N LEU A 90 -9.76 -19.94 3.08
CA LEU A 90 -9.90 -21.15 3.89
C LEU A 90 -11.07 -21.04 4.87
N ARG A 91 -11.19 -19.90 5.55
CA ARG A 91 -12.34 -19.60 6.41
C ARG A 91 -13.65 -19.68 5.61
N ARG A 92 -13.73 -19.02 4.46
CA ARG A 92 -14.90 -19.08 3.56
C ARG A 92 -15.27 -20.51 3.16
N GLN A 93 -14.29 -21.36 2.84
CA GLN A 93 -14.54 -22.76 2.48
C GLN A 93 -15.10 -23.56 3.67
N GLY A 94 -14.55 -23.35 4.88
CA GLY A 94 -15.07 -23.96 6.10
C GLY A 94 -16.50 -23.51 6.42
N GLU A 95 -16.81 -22.22 6.25
CA GLU A 95 -18.14 -21.66 6.45
C GLU A 95 -19.16 -22.27 5.48
N LEU A 96 -18.81 -22.41 4.20
CA LEU A 96 -19.64 -23.06 3.19
C LEU A 96 -19.86 -24.55 3.48
N ALA A 97 -18.81 -25.27 3.86
CA ALA A 97 -18.91 -26.70 4.16
C ALA A 97 -19.82 -26.96 5.36
N ALA A 98 -19.68 -26.16 6.43
CA ALA A 98 -20.52 -26.26 7.60
C ALA A 98 -21.97 -25.84 7.32
N PHE A 99 -22.20 -24.84 6.45
CA PHE A 99 -23.56 -24.48 6.01
C PHE A 99 -24.19 -25.58 5.15
N ALA A 100 -23.44 -26.20 4.25
CA ALA A 100 -23.92 -27.36 3.48
C ALA A 100 -24.30 -28.52 4.39
N GLN A 101 -23.48 -28.81 5.41
CA GLN A 101 -23.79 -29.82 6.43
C GLN A 101 -25.02 -29.46 7.27
N ALA A 102 -25.20 -28.17 7.59
CA ALA A 102 -26.39 -27.69 8.29
C ALA A 102 -27.66 -27.91 7.47
N ILE A 103 -27.63 -27.66 6.16
CA ILE A 103 -28.75 -27.96 5.26
C ILE A 103 -29.03 -29.48 5.25
N ASP A 104 -27.99 -30.29 5.04
CA ASP A 104 -28.11 -31.76 4.93
C ASP A 104 -28.72 -32.38 6.21
N THR A 105 -28.38 -31.83 7.38
CA THR A 105 -28.91 -32.29 8.66
C THR A 105 -30.31 -31.72 8.98
N ALA A 106 -30.67 -30.57 8.40
CA ALA A 106 -31.93 -29.89 8.66
C ALA A 106 -33.04 -30.27 7.68
N LEU A 107 -32.70 -30.79 6.50
CA LEU A 107 -33.67 -31.11 5.45
C LEU A 107 -34.53 -32.33 5.85
N PRO A 108 -35.84 -32.15 6.09
CA PRO A 108 -36.73 -33.28 6.36
C PRO A 108 -36.99 -34.09 5.08
N PRO A 109 -37.38 -35.37 5.18
CA PRO A 109 -37.68 -36.21 4.02
C PRO A 109 -38.84 -35.67 3.15
N ASP A 110 -39.67 -34.79 3.73
CA ASP A 110 -40.87 -34.23 3.10
C ASP A 110 -40.65 -32.83 2.49
N ALA A 111 -39.40 -32.35 2.42
CA ALA A 111 -39.04 -31.09 1.78
C ALA A 111 -37.80 -31.25 0.89
N TRP A 112 -37.77 -30.53 -0.23
CA TRP A 112 -36.63 -30.48 -1.13
C TRP A 112 -36.30 -29.04 -1.52
N LEU A 113 -35.03 -28.78 -1.78
CA LEU A 113 -34.55 -27.48 -2.26
C LEU A 113 -34.56 -27.47 -3.78
N THR A 114 -35.09 -26.40 -4.37
CA THR A 114 -35.12 -26.17 -5.81
C THR A 114 -34.07 -25.17 -6.25
N GLY A 115 -33.58 -24.33 -5.34
CA GLY A 115 -32.57 -23.33 -5.64
C GLY A 115 -31.90 -22.80 -4.39
N ILE A 116 -30.60 -22.53 -4.52
CA ILE A 116 -29.78 -21.91 -3.49
C ILE A 116 -29.02 -20.78 -4.18
N VAL A 117 -29.34 -19.54 -3.83
CA VAL A 117 -28.65 -18.35 -4.36
C VAL A 117 -27.87 -17.72 -3.23
N LEU A 118 -26.56 -17.64 -3.40
CA LEU A 118 -25.67 -17.05 -2.41
C LEU A 118 -25.31 -15.63 -2.83
N ARG A 119 -25.80 -14.64 -2.08
CA ARG A 119 -25.44 -13.23 -2.23
C ARG A 119 -24.42 -12.87 -1.17
N ARG A 120 -23.20 -12.57 -1.61
CA ARG A 120 -22.15 -12.09 -0.73
C ARG A 120 -21.92 -10.61 -1.00
N ASP A 121 -21.89 -9.81 0.06
CA ASP A 121 -21.35 -8.46 -0.03
C ASP A 121 -19.86 -8.59 -0.32
N LEU A 122 -19.52 -8.49 -1.60
CA LEU A 122 -18.19 -8.13 -2.03
C LEU A 122 -18.02 -6.68 -1.59
N GLN A 123 -17.44 -6.47 -0.40
CA GLN A 123 -16.78 -5.20 -0.14
C GLN A 123 -15.68 -5.10 -1.19
N GLU A 124 -15.98 -4.44 -2.32
CA GLU A 124 -14.99 -4.05 -3.30
C GLU A 124 -13.89 -3.26 -2.56
N PRO A 125 -12.61 -3.45 -2.94
CA PRO A 125 -11.57 -2.57 -2.45
C PRO A 125 -11.93 -1.16 -2.92
N ASP A 126 -12.05 -0.24 -1.96
CA ASP A 126 -12.36 1.18 -2.13
C ASP A 126 -11.50 1.79 -3.26
N ALA A 127 -12.04 1.78 -4.46
CA ALA A 127 -11.45 2.36 -5.65
C ALA A 127 -12.10 3.73 -5.82
N ALA A 128 -11.33 4.75 -5.45
CA ALA A 128 -11.60 6.15 -5.69
C ALA A 128 -12.37 6.44 -7.00
N ALA A 129 -13.60 6.93 -6.87
CA ALA A 129 -14.30 7.79 -7.83
C ALA A 129 -15.57 8.27 -7.10
N GLY A 130 -15.75 9.54 -6.80
CA GLY A 130 -15.78 10.64 -7.74
C GLY A 130 -17.12 11.33 -7.54
N SER A 131 -17.07 12.57 -7.08
CA SER A 131 -18.20 13.45 -6.80
C SER A 131 -19.21 13.45 -7.94
N GLY A 132 -20.46 13.10 -7.64
CA GLY A 132 -21.55 13.03 -8.63
C GLY A 132 -22.89 13.22 -7.95
N ASP A 133 -23.25 14.48 -7.81
CA ASP A 133 -24.44 15.03 -7.15
C ASP A 133 -25.76 14.52 -7.77
N LYS A 134 -26.59 13.84 -6.97
CA LYS A 134 -28.04 13.76 -7.21
C LYS A 134 -28.77 13.40 -5.89
N PRO A 135 -29.66 14.25 -5.37
CA PRO A 135 -30.37 13.97 -4.12
C PRO A 135 -31.47 12.91 -4.33
N PRO A 136 -31.61 11.92 -3.43
CA PRO A 136 -32.66 10.92 -3.53
C PRO A 136 -34.01 11.44 -3.03
N THR A 137 -35.06 11.09 -3.77
CA THR A 137 -36.48 11.21 -3.42
C THR A 137 -36.79 10.53 -2.07
N PRO A 138 -37.56 11.14 -1.15
CA PRO A 138 -37.89 10.54 0.13
C PRO A 138 -39.04 9.54 -0.03
N GLY A 139 -38.86 8.28 0.37
CA GLY A 139 -39.95 7.31 0.35
C GLY A 139 -39.63 5.84 0.61
N GLN A 140 -38.37 5.46 0.89
CA GLN A 140 -38.04 4.11 1.30
C GLN A 140 -37.01 4.19 2.42
N GLU A 141 -37.46 4.00 3.66
CA GLU A 141 -36.60 3.58 4.75
C GLU A 141 -35.99 2.23 4.35
N PRO A 142 -34.67 2.11 4.14
CA PRO A 142 -34.06 0.82 4.33
C PRO A 142 -34.04 0.63 5.84
N ALA A 143 -34.79 -0.36 6.33
CA ALA A 143 -34.59 -0.90 7.66
C ALA A 143 -33.08 -1.09 7.85
N ARG A 144 -32.52 -0.29 8.75
CA ARG A 144 -31.11 -0.31 9.14
C ARG A 144 -30.91 -1.61 9.89
N ASN A 145 -30.80 -2.71 9.13
CA ASN A 145 -30.34 -3.98 9.64
C ASN A 145 -28.86 -3.80 9.90
N ASP A 146 -28.51 -3.48 11.14
CA ASP A 146 -27.19 -3.68 11.74
C ASP A 146 -26.90 -5.20 11.81
N ALA A 147 -27.01 -5.90 10.68
CA ALA A 147 -26.51 -7.24 10.53
C ALA A 147 -25.01 -7.12 10.25
N PRO A 148 -24.15 -7.83 11.00
CA PRO A 148 -22.71 -7.86 10.71
C PRO A 148 -22.51 -8.27 9.25
N PRO A 149 -21.40 -7.87 8.58
CA PRO A 149 -21.12 -8.21 7.19
C PRO A 149 -21.02 -9.73 7.05
N GLY A 150 -22.15 -10.36 6.76
CA GLY A 150 -22.38 -11.79 6.78
C GLY A 150 -22.95 -12.19 5.43
N SER A 151 -22.53 -13.34 4.93
CA SER A 151 -23.05 -13.87 3.66
C SER A 151 -24.55 -14.11 3.80
N ILE A 152 -25.33 -13.62 2.83
CA ILE A 152 -26.78 -13.82 2.75
C ILE A 152 -27.06 -14.96 1.78
N VAL A 153 -27.79 -15.97 2.23
CA VAL A 153 -28.22 -17.11 1.43
C VAL A 153 -29.72 -16.99 1.19
N GLU A 154 -30.14 -16.97 -0.07
CA GLU A 154 -31.53 -17.11 -0.47
C GLU A 154 -31.78 -18.59 -0.80
N LEU A 155 -32.74 -19.20 -0.10
CA LEU A 155 -33.16 -20.58 -0.27
C LEU A 155 -34.54 -20.61 -0.91
N SER A 156 -34.70 -21.40 -1.96
CA SER A 156 -36.00 -21.75 -2.54
C SER A 156 -36.18 -23.26 -2.50
N GLY A 157 -37.37 -23.70 -2.12
CA GLY A 157 -37.69 -25.11 -2.05
C GLY A 157 -39.19 -25.35 -2.09
N GLU A 158 -39.55 -26.62 -2.06
CA GLU A 158 -40.92 -27.08 -1.95
C GLU A 158 -41.03 -28.14 -0.86
N ALA A 159 -42.21 -28.24 -0.25
CA ALA A 159 -42.49 -29.25 0.78
C ALA A 159 -43.90 -29.81 0.63
N LEU A 160 -44.14 -31.00 1.17
CA LEU A 160 -45.45 -31.66 1.11
C LEU A 160 -46.52 -30.98 2.00
N ASN A 161 -46.10 -30.30 3.07
CA ASN A 161 -47.00 -29.60 3.98
C ASN A 161 -46.30 -28.42 4.69
N TYR A 162 -47.09 -27.55 5.32
CA TYR A 162 -46.57 -26.35 6.00
C TYR A 162 -45.74 -26.72 7.24
N GLU A 163 -46.04 -27.86 7.86
CA GLU A 163 -45.32 -28.39 9.01
C GLU A 163 -43.85 -28.69 8.65
N ALA A 164 -43.61 -29.35 7.52
CA ALA A 164 -42.27 -29.64 7.01
C ALA A 164 -41.47 -28.37 6.71
N VAL A 165 -42.11 -27.30 6.20
CA VAL A 165 -41.45 -25.99 6.00
C VAL A 165 -41.04 -25.39 7.35
N THR A 166 -41.96 -25.37 8.33
CA THR A 166 -41.66 -24.80 9.65
C THR A 166 -40.61 -25.60 10.41
N ALA A 167 -40.65 -26.94 10.32
CA ALA A 167 -39.67 -27.83 10.91
C ALA A 167 -38.28 -27.60 10.31
N PHE A 168 -38.20 -27.51 8.97
CA PHE A 168 -36.96 -27.20 8.26
C PHE A 168 -36.37 -25.86 8.71
N LEU A 169 -37.15 -24.77 8.70
CA LEU A 169 -36.67 -23.44 9.08
C LEU A 169 -36.29 -23.35 10.56
N ALA A 170 -37.04 -24.02 11.44
CA ALA A 170 -36.72 -24.08 12.87
C ALA A 170 -35.44 -24.87 13.15
N GLN A 171 -35.20 -25.96 12.42
CA GLN A 171 -33.99 -26.78 12.54
C GLN A 171 -32.78 -26.06 11.94
N LEU A 172 -32.95 -25.38 10.81
CA LEU A 172 -31.93 -24.55 10.18
C LEU A 172 -31.55 -23.35 11.04
N GLY A 173 -32.52 -22.69 11.69
CA GLY A 173 -32.27 -21.59 12.62
C GLY A 173 -31.52 -21.98 13.90
N ARG A 174 -31.47 -23.28 14.24
CA ARG A 174 -30.68 -23.82 15.36
C ARG A 174 -29.31 -24.34 14.93
N ALA A 175 -29.03 -24.36 13.62
CA ALA A 175 -27.78 -24.87 13.11
C ALA A 175 -26.61 -23.92 13.43
N PRO A 176 -25.41 -24.45 13.75
CA PRO A 176 -24.24 -23.63 14.02
C PRO A 176 -23.85 -22.82 12.77
N GLY A 177 -23.63 -21.52 12.93
CA GLY A 177 -23.23 -20.60 11.85
C GLY A 177 -24.39 -19.83 11.21
N VAL A 178 -25.64 -20.13 11.58
CA VAL A 178 -26.83 -19.38 11.14
C VAL A 178 -27.17 -18.29 12.16
N ALA A 179 -27.27 -17.03 11.70
CA ALA A 179 -27.61 -15.88 12.54
C ALA A 179 -29.12 -15.69 12.64
N THR A 180 -29.76 -15.65 11.48
CA THR A 180 -31.19 -15.35 11.34
C THR A 180 -31.72 -16.06 10.11
N VAL A 181 -32.91 -16.64 10.25
CA VAL A 181 -33.68 -17.23 9.15
C VAL A 181 -34.99 -16.44 9.05
N GLN A 182 -35.29 -15.92 7.87
CA GLN A 182 -36.51 -15.18 7.60
C GLN A 182 -37.24 -15.80 6.41
N LEU A 183 -38.47 -16.26 6.62
CA LEU A 183 -39.35 -16.67 5.52
C LEU A 183 -39.83 -15.42 4.79
N ARG A 184 -39.51 -15.29 3.50
CA ARG A 184 -39.96 -14.18 2.66
C ARG A 184 -41.34 -14.44 2.05
N SER A 185 -41.57 -15.65 1.57
CA SER A 185 -42.85 -16.05 0.99
C SER A 185 -43.06 -17.55 1.10
N SER A 186 -44.32 -17.95 1.22
CA SER A 186 -44.78 -19.34 1.14
C SER A 186 -46.08 -19.37 0.35
N GLY A 187 -46.24 -20.31 -0.58
CA GLY A 187 -47.41 -20.38 -1.45
C GLY A 187 -47.57 -21.74 -2.13
N ALA A 188 -48.55 -21.86 -3.02
CA ALA A 188 -48.72 -23.07 -3.83
C ALA A 188 -47.45 -23.29 -4.70
N GLY A 189 -46.85 -24.48 -4.57
CA GLY A 189 -45.70 -24.90 -5.34
C GLY A 189 -46.08 -25.27 -6.77
N THR A 190 -45.08 -25.64 -7.57
CA THR A 190 -45.29 -26.03 -8.97
C THR A 190 -45.90 -27.43 -9.13
N GLY A 191 -45.78 -28.27 -8.10
CA GLY A 191 -46.42 -29.60 -8.02
C GLY A 191 -47.85 -29.56 -7.45
N ALA A 192 -48.68 -30.53 -7.86
CA ALA A 192 -50.13 -30.56 -7.60
C ALA A 192 -50.56 -30.57 -6.11
N GLN A 193 -49.65 -30.72 -5.15
CA GLN A 193 -49.91 -30.64 -3.70
C GLN A 193 -48.70 -30.12 -2.91
N ALA A 194 -47.74 -29.46 -3.57
CA ALA A 194 -46.54 -28.96 -2.89
C ALA A 194 -46.72 -27.51 -2.43
N ILE A 195 -46.06 -27.12 -1.35
CA ILE A 195 -45.97 -25.74 -0.86
C ILE A 195 -44.58 -25.23 -1.20
N GLY A 196 -44.51 -24.25 -2.09
CA GLY A 196 -43.28 -23.52 -2.38
C GLY A 196 -42.93 -22.56 -1.25
N PHE A 197 -41.66 -22.49 -0.88
CA PHE A 197 -41.16 -21.54 0.10
C PHE A 197 -39.90 -20.83 -0.40
N HIS A 198 -39.76 -19.57 0.03
CA HIS A 198 -38.56 -18.77 -0.16
C HIS A 198 -38.11 -18.20 1.18
N ALA A 199 -36.89 -18.54 1.60
CA ALA A 199 -36.31 -18.07 2.85
C ALA A 199 -34.99 -17.34 2.59
N VAL A 200 -34.70 -16.35 3.42
CA VAL A 200 -33.42 -15.64 3.46
C VAL A 200 -32.73 -16.00 4.77
N VAL A 201 -31.49 -16.45 4.67
CA VAL A 201 -30.67 -16.87 5.79
C VAL A 201 -29.45 -15.97 5.85
N ALA A 202 -29.25 -15.30 6.98
CA ALA A 202 -28.00 -14.60 7.25
C ALA A 202 -27.08 -15.53 8.05
N LEU A 203 -25.83 -15.66 7.61
CA LEU A 203 -24.82 -16.44 8.30
C LEU A 203 -24.05 -15.54 9.28
N ALA A 204 -23.91 -15.98 10.54
CA ALA A 204 -23.06 -15.33 11.53
C ALA A 204 -22.05 -16.35 12.03
N TRP A 205 -20.84 -16.26 11.48
CA TRP A 205 -19.73 -17.02 12.01
C TRP A 205 -19.13 -16.27 13.21
N LYS A 206 -19.54 -16.70 14.40
CA LYS A 206 -18.91 -16.27 15.66
C LYS A 206 -17.57 -17.01 15.77
N ASP A 207 -16.47 -16.26 15.84
CA ASP A 207 -15.15 -16.81 16.14
C ASP A 207 -15.28 -17.65 17.42
N ARG A 208 -15.06 -18.97 17.32
CA ARG A 208 -14.82 -19.78 18.52
C ARG A 208 -13.40 -19.45 19.00
N PRO A 209 -13.22 -19.16 20.31
CA PRO A 209 -11.91 -18.96 20.91
C PRO A 209 -11.05 -20.23 20.85
#